data_AF-A0A0R3MVY3-F1
#
_entry.id   AF-A0A0R3MVY3-F1
#
_cell.length_a   1.000
_cell.length_b   1.000
_cell.length_c   1.000
_cell.angle_alpha   90.00
_cell.angle_beta   90.00
_cell.angle_gamma   90.00
#
_symmetry.space_group_name_H-M   'P 1'
#
loop_
_entity.id
_entity.type
_entity.pdbx_description
1 polymer ?
#
loop_
_entity_poly.entity_id
_entity_poly.type
_entity_poly.pdbx_seq_one_letter_code
_entity_poly.pdbx_strand_id
1 'polypeptide(L)'
;MAKWTYEATKKGYAKLWDSIEIKSTDAKNADRFAKLIIKGETKYREVEAVTGVPWFFLGALHMRESSCNFAGVLHNGEHIIGTRKKTKLVPAGRGPFKTWAEAAIDALDLKNLRGIAWCPSRMGYEGERFNGLGYTGKGINSPYVWAGSNHEQTGKYVADHVWDKNFDDPQIGTLTVLKALCALRPDIDEAMHENHVSPPPPMTTKNKVVVGGTIATTTGGAVAGGASYFDQIQPFLEVFSKYGTTIATTLTVAAVVGCVGWWLYEKYEAKQANVSA
;
A
#
# COMPACT_ATOMS: atom_id res chain seq x y z
N MET A 1 16.54 -25.09 3.06
CA MET A 1 15.11 -24.83 3.30
C MET A 1 14.62 -23.89 2.20
N ALA A 2 13.46 -24.15 1.59
CA ALA A 2 12.88 -23.23 0.61
C ALA A 2 12.70 -21.85 1.28
N LYS A 3 13.10 -20.78 0.60
CA LYS A 3 13.01 -19.41 1.14
C LYS A 3 11.53 -19.06 1.32
N TRP A 4 11.13 -18.70 2.53
CA TRP A 4 9.78 -18.21 2.81
C TRP A 4 9.57 -16.88 2.06
N THR A 5 8.86 -16.96 0.94
CA THR A 5 8.61 -15.86 -0.01
C THR A 5 7.12 -15.82 -0.32
N TYR A 6 6.62 -14.65 -0.69
CA TYR A 6 5.21 -14.50 -1.06
C TYR A 6 4.80 -15.53 -2.13
N GLU A 7 5.60 -15.71 -3.19
CA GLU A 7 5.29 -16.68 -4.25
C GLU A 7 5.18 -18.12 -3.76
N ALA A 8 6.03 -18.52 -2.81
CA ALA A 8 5.99 -19.86 -2.24
C ALA A 8 4.77 -20.08 -1.33
N THR A 9 4.24 -19.01 -0.72
CA THR A 9 3.17 -19.11 0.29
C THR A 9 1.81 -18.63 -0.17
N LYS A 10 1.71 -17.93 -1.31
CA LYS A 10 0.48 -17.23 -1.76
C LYS A 10 -0.75 -18.15 -1.81
N LYS A 11 -0.60 -19.38 -2.33
CA LYS A 11 -1.69 -20.35 -2.40
C LYS A 11 -2.19 -20.78 -1.02
N GLY A 12 -1.28 -20.89 -0.05
CA GLY A 12 -1.62 -21.22 1.33
C GLY A 12 -2.41 -20.09 1.98
N TYR A 13 -1.92 -18.85 1.86
CA TYR A 13 -2.63 -17.67 2.37
C TYR A 13 -4.01 -17.49 1.73
N ALA A 14 -4.13 -17.64 0.40
CA ALA A 14 -5.41 -17.57 -0.30
C ALA A 14 -6.40 -18.62 0.25
N LYS A 15 -5.96 -19.88 0.37
CA LYS A 15 -6.80 -20.95 0.93
C LYS A 15 -7.26 -20.65 2.36
N LEU A 16 -6.36 -20.16 3.22
CA LEU A 16 -6.70 -19.82 4.60
C LEU A 16 -7.67 -18.63 4.65
N TRP A 17 -7.48 -17.61 3.81
CA TRP A 17 -8.41 -16.49 3.68
C TRP A 17 -9.80 -16.93 3.23
N ASP A 18 -9.89 -17.77 2.19
CA ASP A 18 -11.16 -18.23 1.64
C ASP A 18 -11.99 -19.04 2.65
N SER A 19 -11.31 -19.72 3.58
CA SER A 19 -11.91 -20.58 4.60
C SER A 19 -11.91 -19.96 6.00
N ILE A 20 -11.58 -18.67 6.15
CA ILE A 20 -11.52 -18.03 7.45
C ILE A 20 -12.94 -17.84 8.02
N GLU A 21 -13.13 -18.33 9.24
CA GLU A 21 -14.34 -18.15 10.03
C GLU A 21 -13.97 -17.55 11.38
N ILE A 22 -14.67 -16.49 11.78
CA ILE A 22 -14.46 -15.87 13.09
C ILE A 22 -15.10 -16.76 14.16
N LYS A 23 -14.34 -17.11 15.20
CA LYS A 23 -14.86 -17.87 16.34
C LYS A 23 -16.03 -17.10 16.97
N SER A 24 -17.08 -17.81 17.38
CA SER A 24 -18.26 -17.17 18.00
C SER A 24 -17.92 -16.41 19.29
N THR A 25 -16.92 -16.87 20.02
CA THR A 25 -16.35 -16.21 21.22
C THR A 25 -15.73 -14.85 20.91
N ASP A 26 -15.23 -14.67 19.69
CA ASP A 26 -14.45 -13.52 19.25
C ASP A 26 -15.23 -12.55 18.38
N ALA A 27 -16.41 -12.95 17.90
CA ALA A 27 -17.26 -12.17 17.00
C ALA A 27 -17.53 -10.74 17.51
N LYS A 28 -17.82 -10.58 18.81
CA LYS A 28 -18.05 -9.25 19.42
C LYS A 28 -16.79 -8.38 19.42
N ASN A 29 -15.63 -8.99 19.65
CA ASN A 29 -14.37 -8.27 19.69
C ASN A 29 -13.92 -7.86 18.26
N ALA A 30 -14.09 -8.77 17.30
CA ALA A 30 -13.84 -8.49 15.88
C ALA A 30 -14.75 -7.37 15.35
N ASP A 31 -16.06 -7.42 15.63
CA ASP A 31 -17.01 -6.35 15.27
C ASP A 31 -16.64 -5.01 15.90
N ARG A 32 -16.28 -5.00 17.19
CA ARG A 32 -15.82 -3.79 17.89
C ARG A 32 -14.62 -3.16 17.18
N PHE A 33 -13.58 -3.93 16.86
CA PHE A 33 -12.39 -3.39 16.21
C PHE A 33 -12.64 -3.00 14.75
N ALA A 34 -13.46 -3.74 14.00
CA ALA A 34 -13.87 -3.34 12.66
C ALA A 34 -14.55 -1.95 12.68
N LYS A 35 -15.45 -1.70 13.63
CA LYS A 35 -16.07 -0.37 13.84
C LYS A 35 -15.08 0.72 14.22
N LEU A 36 -14.08 0.40 15.05
CA LEU A 36 -13.00 1.35 15.38
C LEU A 36 -12.13 1.68 14.16
N ILE A 37 -11.85 0.71 13.31
CA ILE A 37 -11.10 0.91 12.06
C ILE A 37 -11.90 1.81 11.11
N ILE A 38 -13.19 1.55 10.91
CA ILE A 38 -14.09 2.40 10.09
C ILE A 38 -14.13 3.83 10.65
N LYS A 39 -14.23 4.00 11.98
CA LYS A 39 -14.22 5.32 12.62
C LYS A 39 -12.91 6.10 12.36
N GLY A 40 -11.80 5.39 12.14
CA GLY A 40 -10.49 5.97 11.83
C GLY A 40 -10.22 6.19 10.34
N GLU A 41 -11.15 5.83 9.45
CA GLU A 41 -10.95 5.74 7.99
C GLU A 41 -10.25 6.97 7.39
N THR A 42 -10.68 8.19 7.72
CA THR A 42 -10.07 9.42 7.20
C THR A 42 -8.56 9.47 7.44
N LYS A 43 -8.09 9.11 8.63
CA LYS A 43 -6.66 9.12 8.98
C LYS A 43 -5.89 8.00 8.28
N TYR A 44 -6.51 6.85 8.08
CA TYR A 44 -5.90 5.75 7.34
C TYR A 44 -5.80 6.08 5.85
N ARG A 45 -6.80 6.74 5.28
CA ARG A 45 -6.80 7.18 3.87
C ARG A 45 -5.74 8.23 3.56
N GLU A 46 -5.43 9.12 4.51
CA GLU A 46 -4.28 10.04 4.37
C GLU A 46 -2.96 9.28 4.13
N VAL A 47 -2.76 8.15 4.83
CA VAL A 47 -1.57 7.31 4.68
C VAL A 47 -1.65 6.44 3.42
N GLU A 48 -2.82 5.90 3.10
CA GLU A 48 -3.07 5.15 1.86
C GLU A 48 -2.73 6.01 0.63
N ALA A 49 -3.15 7.27 0.59
CA ALA A 49 -2.88 8.17 -0.53
C ALA A 49 -1.37 8.37 -0.80
N VAL A 50 -0.53 8.25 0.24
CA VAL A 50 0.93 8.39 0.11
C VAL A 50 1.59 7.04 -0.19
N THR A 51 1.14 5.98 0.46
CA THR A 51 1.87 4.70 0.51
C THR A 51 1.30 3.63 -0.42
N GLY A 52 0.03 3.77 -0.80
CA GLY A 52 -0.81 2.77 -1.46
C GLY A 52 -1.07 1.52 -0.64
N VAL A 53 -0.79 1.55 0.67
CA VAL A 53 -1.21 0.46 1.57
C VAL A 53 -2.69 0.65 1.87
N PRO A 54 -3.55 -0.35 1.63
CA PRO A 54 -4.99 -0.19 1.77
C PRO A 54 -5.36 0.26 3.18
N TRP A 55 -6.22 1.28 3.28
CA TRP A 55 -6.54 1.94 4.54
C TRP A 55 -7.10 0.96 5.59
N PHE A 56 -7.86 -0.04 5.14
CA PHE A 56 -8.43 -1.07 6.01
C PHE A 56 -7.37 -2.06 6.52
N PHE A 57 -6.35 -2.37 5.71
CA PHE A 57 -5.20 -3.17 6.16
C PHE A 57 -4.32 -2.38 7.13
N LEU A 58 -4.12 -1.07 6.89
CA LEU A 58 -3.48 -0.18 7.86
C LEU A 58 -4.22 -0.16 9.21
N GLY A 59 -5.55 -0.13 9.17
CA GLY A 59 -6.38 -0.23 10.36
C GLY A 59 -6.17 -1.55 11.11
N ALA A 60 -6.08 -2.68 10.39
CA ALA A 60 -5.82 -3.98 10.99
C ALA A 60 -4.42 -4.06 11.65
N LEU A 61 -3.38 -3.51 11.01
CA LEU A 61 -2.05 -3.40 11.63
C LEU A 61 -2.11 -2.50 12.88
N HIS A 62 -2.72 -1.32 12.78
CA HIS A 62 -2.83 -0.39 13.90
C HIS A 62 -3.64 -0.96 15.08
N MET A 63 -4.63 -1.82 14.81
CA MET A 63 -5.32 -2.59 15.85
C MET A 63 -4.33 -3.44 16.66
N ARG A 64 -3.45 -4.20 15.99
CA ARG A 64 -2.46 -5.05 16.67
C ARG A 64 -1.41 -4.25 17.42
N GLU A 65 -1.00 -3.11 16.87
CA GLU A 65 0.08 -2.31 17.47
C GLU A 65 -0.40 -1.40 18.61
N SER A 66 -1.63 -0.89 18.55
CA SER A 66 -2.10 0.11 19.52
C SER A 66 -3.60 0.09 19.78
N SER A 67 -4.32 -1.00 19.45
CA SER A 67 -5.77 -1.07 19.62
C SER A 67 -6.52 0.10 18.95
N CYS A 68 -6.02 0.55 17.80
CA CYS A 68 -6.51 1.73 17.06
C CYS A 68 -6.37 3.07 17.80
N ASN A 69 -5.51 3.18 18.81
CA ASN A 69 -5.24 4.43 19.51
C ASN A 69 -4.26 5.32 18.72
N PHE A 70 -4.77 6.40 18.14
CA PHE A 70 -3.96 7.36 17.36
C PHE A 70 -2.91 8.15 18.16
N ALA A 71 -2.82 7.97 19.48
CA ALA A 71 -1.68 8.45 20.27
C ALA A 71 -0.44 7.53 20.12
N GLY A 72 -0.65 6.25 19.79
CA GLY A 72 0.38 5.23 19.62
C GLY A 72 0.93 5.17 18.19
N VAL A 73 2.25 4.99 18.09
CA VAL A 73 2.91 4.84 16.79
C VAL A 73 2.67 3.44 16.20
N LEU A 74 2.58 3.36 14.87
CA LEU A 74 2.41 2.09 14.15
C LEU A 74 3.63 1.16 14.25
N HIS A 75 4.78 1.65 14.71
CA HIS A 75 5.99 0.83 14.83
C HIS A 75 5.90 -0.23 15.92
N ASN A 76 5.38 0.15 17.09
CA ASN A 76 5.48 -0.61 18.35
C ASN A 76 4.46 -0.17 19.42
N GLY A 77 3.49 0.67 19.07
CA GLY A 77 2.42 1.11 19.97
C GLY A 77 2.77 2.21 20.97
N GLU A 78 4.01 2.71 21.05
CA GLU A 78 4.37 3.75 22.03
C GLU A 78 3.57 5.05 21.83
N HIS A 79 2.98 5.56 22.92
CA HIS A 79 2.15 6.77 22.90
C HIS A 79 2.99 8.06 22.87
N ILE A 80 3.57 8.38 21.71
CA ILE A 80 4.49 9.53 21.55
C ILE A 80 4.01 10.60 20.55
N ILE A 81 2.90 10.39 19.84
CA ILE A 81 2.40 11.35 18.86
C ILE A 81 2.13 12.72 19.51
N GLY A 82 2.73 13.79 18.96
CA GLY A 82 2.59 15.16 19.47
C GLY A 82 3.37 15.45 20.76
N THR A 83 4.07 14.48 21.34
CA THR A 83 4.78 14.65 22.62
C THR A 83 6.21 15.20 22.48
N ARG A 84 6.72 15.31 21.25
CA ARG A 84 8.14 15.60 20.92
C ARG A 84 9.15 14.55 21.40
N LYS A 85 8.69 13.39 21.86
CA LYS A 85 9.53 12.24 22.24
C LYS A 85 9.80 11.34 21.03
N LYS A 86 10.86 10.55 21.13
CA LYS A 86 11.19 9.46 20.19
C LYS A 86 10.82 8.10 20.80
N THR A 87 10.68 7.07 19.96
CA THR A 87 10.46 5.69 20.44
C THR A 87 11.63 5.22 21.30
N LYS A 88 11.32 4.54 22.40
CA LYS A 88 12.28 3.85 23.26
C LYS A 88 12.27 2.34 23.01
N LEU A 89 11.11 1.78 22.69
CA LEU A 89 10.96 0.40 22.27
C LEU A 89 11.48 0.22 20.84
N VAL A 90 11.86 -1.01 20.49
CA VAL A 90 12.35 -1.33 19.15
C VAL A 90 11.21 -1.13 18.13
N PRO A 91 11.45 -0.47 16.98
CA PRO A 91 12.67 0.24 16.60
C PRO A 91 12.86 1.54 17.39
N ALA A 92 13.98 1.66 18.12
CA ALA A 92 14.24 2.82 18.96
C ALA A 92 14.68 4.04 18.14
N GLY A 93 14.42 5.24 18.65
CA GLY A 93 14.89 6.50 18.07
C GLY A 93 14.09 7.02 16.87
N ARG A 94 12.88 6.49 16.61
CA ARG A 94 11.97 7.01 15.57
C ARG A 94 11.25 8.26 16.07
N GLY A 95 10.93 9.17 15.15
CA GLY A 95 10.31 10.47 15.45
C GLY A 95 11.33 11.55 15.87
N PRO A 96 10.91 12.61 16.58
CA PRO A 96 9.54 12.85 17.05
C PRO A 96 8.56 13.07 15.91
N PHE A 97 7.31 12.63 16.10
CA PHE A 97 6.23 12.79 15.13
C PHE A 97 5.20 13.80 15.62
N LYS A 98 4.79 14.71 14.73
CA LYS A 98 3.73 15.68 15.02
C LYS A 98 2.36 15.04 14.83
N THR A 99 2.22 14.19 13.81
CA THR A 99 0.95 13.53 13.47
C THR A 99 1.12 12.01 13.46
N TRP A 100 0.01 11.29 13.62
CA TRP A 100 0.00 9.84 13.50
C TRP A 100 0.34 9.38 12.07
N ALA A 101 -0.12 10.11 11.04
CA ALA A 101 0.16 9.79 9.65
C ALA A 101 1.67 9.81 9.34
N GLU A 102 2.41 10.80 9.86
CA GLU A 102 3.88 10.84 9.75
C GLU A 102 4.53 9.58 10.34
N ALA A 103 4.10 9.17 11.53
CA ALA A 103 4.61 7.97 12.18
C ALA A 103 4.26 6.70 11.40
N ALA A 104 3.03 6.60 10.88
CA ALA A 104 2.58 5.46 10.11
C ALA A 104 3.35 5.32 8.79
N ILE A 105 3.55 6.41 8.04
CA ILE A 105 4.37 6.40 6.82
C ILE A 105 5.79 5.95 7.11
N ASP A 106 6.39 6.46 8.20
CA ASP A 106 7.73 6.06 8.64
C ASP A 106 7.83 4.55 8.96
N ALA A 107 6.81 3.98 9.61
CA ALA A 107 6.75 2.55 9.91
C ALA A 107 6.64 1.69 8.64
N LEU A 108 5.80 2.10 7.68
CA LEU A 108 5.58 1.39 6.43
C LEU A 108 6.80 1.44 5.51
N ASP A 109 7.50 2.59 5.48
CA ASP A 109 8.79 2.74 4.79
C ASP A 109 9.83 1.78 5.39
N LEU A 110 9.94 1.71 6.74
CA LEU A 110 10.87 0.81 7.42
C LEU A 110 10.61 -0.67 7.10
N LYS A 111 9.34 -1.05 6.92
CA LYS A 111 8.92 -2.42 6.61
C LYS A 111 8.92 -2.74 5.10
N ASN A 112 9.23 -1.75 4.25
CA ASN A 112 9.18 -1.85 2.79
C ASN A 112 7.80 -2.29 2.27
N LEU A 113 6.73 -1.66 2.76
CA LEU A 113 5.35 -2.00 2.36
C LEU A 113 4.78 -1.13 1.23
N ARG A 114 5.61 -0.36 0.52
CA ARG A 114 5.15 0.52 -0.56
C ARG A 114 5.31 -0.13 -1.93
N GLY A 115 4.44 0.26 -2.87
CA GLY A 115 4.49 -0.24 -4.24
C GLY A 115 4.14 -1.73 -4.38
N ILE A 116 3.44 -2.29 -3.40
CA ILE A 116 2.95 -3.66 -3.39
C ILE A 116 1.57 -3.69 -4.06
N ALA A 117 1.34 -4.69 -4.91
CA ALA A 117 -0.01 -5.03 -5.35
C ALA A 117 -0.72 -5.81 -4.24
N TRP A 118 -1.91 -5.36 -3.84
CA TRP A 118 -2.59 -5.87 -2.67
C TRP A 118 -3.74 -6.80 -3.05
N CYS A 119 -3.74 -7.96 -2.39
CA CYS A 119 -4.83 -8.93 -2.32
C CYS A 119 -4.83 -9.53 -0.89
N PRO A 120 -5.86 -10.27 -0.48
CA PRO A 120 -5.92 -10.87 0.84
C PRO A 120 -4.70 -11.76 1.16
N SER A 121 -4.24 -12.57 0.20
CA SER A 121 -3.06 -13.41 0.44
C SER A 121 -1.80 -12.59 0.69
N ARG A 122 -1.66 -11.45 -0.02
CA ARG A 122 -0.54 -10.53 0.18
C ARG A 122 -0.63 -9.83 1.53
N MET A 123 -1.82 -9.43 1.97
CA MET A 123 -2.02 -8.85 3.31
C MET A 123 -1.67 -9.83 4.42
N GLY A 124 -2.02 -11.11 4.29
CA GLY A 124 -1.61 -12.14 5.24
C GLY A 124 -0.09 -12.29 5.32
N TYR A 125 0.57 -12.42 4.17
CA TYR A 125 2.04 -12.50 4.09
C TYR A 125 2.73 -11.26 4.68
N GLU A 126 2.26 -10.06 4.33
CA GLU A 126 2.84 -8.82 4.81
C GLU A 126 2.53 -8.54 6.28
N GLY A 127 1.39 -9.00 6.80
CA GLY A 127 1.06 -8.97 8.22
C GLY A 127 2.04 -9.79 9.06
N GLU A 128 2.39 -11.00 8.59
CA GLU A 128 3.44 -11.80 9.23
C GLU A 128 4.81 -11.12 9.18
N ARG A 129 5.18 -10.53 8.04
CA ARG A 129 6.44 -9.77 7.91
C ARG A 129 6.46 -8.54 8.80
N PHE A 130 5.31 -7.88 8.96
CA PHE A 130 5.18 -6.69 9.77
C PHE A 130 5.45 -7.01 11.24
N ASN A 131 4.81 -8.05 11.76
CA ASN A 131 5.03 -8.53 13.14
C ASN A 131 6.41 -9.18 13.34
N GLY A 132 6.78 -10.11 12.46
CA GLY A 132 8.00 -10.90 12.54
C GLY A 132 7.74 -12.39 12.28
N LEU A 133 8.71 -13.06 11.66
CA LEU A 133 8.56 -14.42 11.12
C LEU A 133 8.78 -15.56 12.13
N GLY A 134 8.76 -15.27 13.44
CA GLY A 134 9.05 -16.26 14.49
C GLY A 134 8.13 -17.49 14.47
N TYR A 135 6.88 -17.32 14.00
CA TYR A 135 5.89 -18.39 13.89
C TYR A 135 6.08 -19.26 12.64
N THR A 136 6.59 -18.68 11.54
CA THR A 136 6.83 -19.41 10.29
C THR A 136 7.81 -20.55 10.48
N GLY A 137 8.87 -20.35 11.28
CA GLY A 137 9.85 -21.37 11.62
C GLY A 137 9.31 -22.49 12.51
N LYS A 138 8.14 -22.29 13.13
CA LYS A 138 7.44 -23.28 13.96
C LYS A 138 6.39 -24.08 13.19
N GLY A 139 6.12 -23.72 11.92
CA GLY A 139 5.09 -24.38 11.12
C GLY A 139 3.67 -24.14 11.62
N ILE A 140 3.44 -23.02 12.32
CA ILE A 140 2.12 -22.64 12.83
C ILE A 140 1.67 -21.30 12.26
N ASN A 141 0.37 -21.12 12.19
CA ASN A 141 -0.27 -19.86 11.85
C ASN A 141 -0.02 -18.84 12.96
N SER A 142 0.43 -17.63 12.62
CA SER A 142 0.68 -16.61 13.64
C SER A 142 -0.61 -16.09 14.24
N PRO A 143 -0.69 -15.97 15.58
CA PRO A 143 -1.81 -15.30 16.22
C PRO A 143 -1.92 -13.83 15.79
N TYR A 144 -0.83 -13.19 15.34
CA TYR A 144 -0.89 -11.83 14.79
C TYR A 144 -1.83 -11.71 13.60
N VAL A 145 -1.94 -12.75 12.79
CA VAL A 145 -2.73 -12.75 11.57
C VAL A 145 -4.06 -13.45 11.76
N TRP A 146 -4.08 -14.56 12.51
CA TRP A 146 -5.20 -15.51 12.51
C TRP A 146 -5.94 -15.64 13.84
N ALA A 147 -5.50 -14.97 14.92
CA ALA A 147 -6.17 -15.09 16.22
C ALA A 147 -7.66 -14.72 16.15
N GLY A 148 -8.49 -15.42 16.93
CA GLY A 148 -9.94 -15.30 16.90
C GLY A 148 -10.63 -15.95 15.70
N SER A 149 -9.91 -16.74 14.89
CA SER A 149 -10.48 -17.51 13.76
C SER A 149 -10.32 -19.03 13.92
N ASN A 150 -11.02 -19.79 13.09
CA ASN A 150 -10.84 -21.24 12.95
C ASN A 150 -9.41 -21.68 12.56
N HIS A 151 -8.57 -20.76 12.06
CA HIS A 151 -7.18 -21.01 11.69
C HIS A 151 -6.16 -20.66 12.78
N GLU A 152 -6.62 -20.17 13.93
CA GLU A 152 -5.76 -19.95 15.09
C GLU A 152 -5.23 -21.26 15.65
N GLN A 153 -3.94 -21.28 15.96
CA GLN A 153 -3.27 -22.38 16.66
C GLN A 153 -2.69 -21.85 17.96
N THR A 154 -2.83 -22.60 19.05
CA THR A 154 -2.28 -22.19 20.34
C THR A 154 -0.76 -22.07 20.25
N GLY A 155 -0.21 -21.04 20.89
CA GLY A 155 1.21 -20.76 20.84
C GLY A 155 1.49 -19.30 20.59
N LYS A 156 2.16 -18.63 21.54
CA LYS A 156 2.53 -17.22 21.42
C LYS A 156 3.90 -16.93 22.03
N TYR A 157 4.63 -16.01 21.42
CA TYR A 157 5.70 -15.30 22.11
C TYR A 157 5.09 -14.25 23.05
N VAL A 158 5.01 -14.55 24.34
CA VAL A 158 4.39 -13.68 25.36
C VAL A 158 5.33 -12.57 25.85
N ALA A 159 6.62 -12.75 25.61
CA ALA A 159 7.67 -11.73 25.73
C ALA A 159 8.79 -12.05 24.73
N ASP A 160 9.75 -11.14 24.59
CA ASP A 160 10.92 -11.35 23.74
C ASP A 160 11.60 -12.67 24.09
N HIS A 161 11.66 -13.56 23.09
CA HIS A 161 12.21 -14.92 23.19
C HIS A 161 11.49 -15.88 24.16
N VAL A 162 10.37 -15.49 24.77
CA VAL A 162 9.59 -16.36 25.69
C VAL A 162 8.40 -16.97 24.94
N TRP A 163 8.55 -18.24 24.56
CA TRP A 163 7.52 -19.03 23.87
C TRP A 163 6.62 -19.78 24.87
N ASP A 164 5.31 -19.53 24.81
CA ASP A 164 4.29 -20.35 25.46
C ASP A 164 3.46 -21.08 24.41
N LYS A 165 3.57 -22.40 24.36
CA LYS A 165 2.88 -23.26 23.38
C LYS A 165 1.36 -23.37 23.61
N ASN A 166 0.87 -23.04 24.80
CA ASN A 166 -0.54 -23.20 25.19
C ASN A 166 -1.29 -21.86 25.21
N PHE A 167 -0.60 -20.74 24.98
CA PHE A 167 -1.20 -19.42 25.03
C PHE A 167 -2.14 -19.20 23.84
N ASP A 168 -3.39 -18.84 24.14
CA ASP A 168 -4.41 -18.41 23.18
C ASP A 168 -4.44 -16.87 23.17
N ASP A 169 -4.36 -16.24 22.00
CA ASP A 169 -4.20 -14.78 21.93
C ASP A 169 -5.55 -14.09 22.13
N PRO A 170 -5.77 -13.31 23.23
CA PRO A 170 -7.04 -12.61 23.43
C PRO A 170 -7.24 -11.45 22.43
N GLN A 171 -6.21 -11.09 21.66
CA GLN A 171 -6.31 -10.08 20.61
C GLN A 171 -6.70 -10.71 19.27
N ILE A 172 -7.57 -10.03 18.53
CA ILE A 172 -7.98 -10.45 17.19
C ILE A 172 -6.81 -10.35 16.19
N GLY A 173 -6.71 -11.33 15.30
CA GLY A 173 -5.74 -11.34 14.20
C GLY A 173 -6.07 -10.32 13.10
N THR A 174 -5.06 -9.88 12.36
CA THR A 174 -5.25 -8.91 11.28
C THR A 174 -6.22 -9.38 10.19
N LEU A 175 -6.09 -10.61 9.68
CA LEU A 175 -7.03 -11.14 8.68
C LEU A 175 -8.40 -11.44 9.30
N THR A 176 -8.45 -11.84 10.57
CA THR A 176 -9.72 -12.04 11.30
C THR A 176 -10.54 -10.75 11.36
N VAL A 177 -9.93 -9.60 11.70
CA VAL A 177 -10.66 -8.31 11.71
C VAL A 177 -11.00 -7.82 10.30
N LEU A 178 -10.17 -8.11 9.29
CA LEU A 178 -10.52 -7.81 7.89
C LEU A 178 -11.76 -8.58 7.45
N LYS A 179 -11.94 -9.84 7.88
CA LYS A 179 -13.17 -10.59 7.60
C LYS A 179 -14.41 -9.93 8.21
N ALA A 180 -14.28 -9.41 9.44
CA ALA A 180 -15.34 -8.63 10.07
C ALA A 180 -15.63 -7.32 9.33
N LEU A 181 -14.60 -6.64 8.81
CA LEU A 181 -14.76 -5.44 7.98
C LEU A 181 -15.53 -5.71 6.69
N CYS A 182 -15.23 -6.82 5.99
CA CYS A 182 -15.95 -7.23 4.79
C CYS A 182 -17.46 -7.37 5.06
N ALA A 183 -17.83 -7.97 6.20
CA ALA A 183 -19.23 -8.13 6.60
C ALA A 183 -19.95 -6.80 6.89
N LEU A 184 -19.23 -5.73 7.24
CA LEU A 184 -19.78 -4.41 7.55
C LEU A 184 -19.73 -3.43 6.37
N ARG A 185 -18.87 -3.67 5.38
CA ARG A 185 -18.52 -2.72 4.32
C ARG A 185 -18.36 -3.43 2.97
N PRO A 186 -19.36 -3.33 2.07
CA PRO A 186 -19.31 -3.95 0.75
C PRO A 186 -18.12 -3.51 -0.12
N ASP A 187 -17.66 -2.27 0.02
CA ASP A 187 -16.48 -1.76 -0.70
C ASP A 187 -15.18 -2.43 -0.24
N ILE A 188 -15.10 -2.85 1.03
CA ILE A 188 -13.96 -3.63 1.53
C ILE A 188 -14.09 -5.08 1.06
N ASP A 189 -15.30 -5.66 1.10
CA ASP A 189 -15.55 -7.03 0.62
C ASP A 189 -15.13 -7.19 -0.85
N GLU A 190 -15.54 -6.25 -1.71
CA GLU A 190 -15.15 -6.21 -3.13
C GLU A 190 -13.63 -6.10 -3.33
N ALA A 191 -12.95 -5.32 -2.48
CA ALA A 191 -11.49 -5.19 -2.53
C ALA A 191 -10.74 -6.42 -1.98
N MET A 192 -11.42 -7.31 -1.24
CA MET A 192 -10.86 -8.46 -0.54
C MET A 192 -11.04 -9.79 -1.29
N HIS A 193 -10.92 -9.74 -2.62
CA HIS A 193 -10.84 -10.90 -3.49
C HIS A 193 -9.41 -11.13 -4.00
N GLU A 194 -8.99 -12.39 -4.12
CA GLU A 194 -7.60 -12.72 -4.53
C GLU A 194 -7.23 -12.20 -5.93
N ASN A 195 -8.22 -12.11 -6.82
CA ASN A 195 -8.04 -11.58 -8.18
C ASN A 195 -8.22 -10.06 -8.27
N HIS A 196 -8.60 -9.39 -7.18
CA HIS A 196 -8.68 -7.94 -7.16
C HIS A 196 -7.25 -7.37 -7.11
N VAL A 197 -6.84 -6.68 -8.17
CA VAL A 197 -5.54 -6.00 -8.23
C VAL A 197 -5.81 -4.51 -8.00
N SER A 198 -5.57 -4.04 -6.78
CA SER A 198 -5.56 -2.59 -6.52
C SER A 198 -4.50 -1.93 -7.42
N PRO A 199 -4.82 -0.82 -8.11
CA PRO A 199 -3.84 -0.13 -8.95
C PRO A 199 -2.63 0.25 -8.08
N PRO A 200 -1.39 -0.02 -8.54
CA PRO A 200 -0.21 0.40 -7.80
C PRO A 200 -0.27 1.93 -7.62
N PRO A 201 -0.02 2.46 -6.41
CA PRO A 201 -0.02 3.90 -6.19
C PRO A 201 1.01 4.57 -7.10
N PRO A 202 0.83 5.85 -7.46
CA PRO A 202 1.87 6.61 -8.14
C PRO A 202 3.16 6.50 -7.33
N MET A 203 4.25 6.11 -7.98
CA MET A 203 5.57 6.13 -7.33
C MET A 203 5.84 7.55 -6.84
N THR A 204 5.85 7.78 -5.53
CA THR A 204 6.38 9.01 -4.98
C THR A 204 7.88 8.98 -5.21
N THR A 205 8.37 9.69 -6.23
CA THR A 205 9.79 9.93 -6.43
C THR A 205 10.30 10.71 -5.21
N LYS A 206 11.00 10.02 -4.30
CA LYS A 206 11.73 10.65 -3.18
C LYS A 206 12.83 11.62 -3.66
N ASN A 207 13.07 11.69 -4.96
CA ASN A 207 13.94 12.67 -5.59
C ASN A 207 13.09 13.60 -6.47
N LYS A 208 12.60 14.71 -5.91
CA LYS A 208 12.37 15.90 -6.73
C LYS A 208 13.74 16.35 -7.21
N VAL A 209 14.15 15.93 -8.42
CA VAL A 209 15.08 16.76 -9.17
C VAL A 209 14.28 18.00 -9.52
N VAL A 210 14.45 19.05 -8.73
CA VAL A 210 14.05 20.39 -9.14
C VAL A 210 14.94 20.72 -10.32
N VAL A 211 14.46 20.45 -11.53
CA VAL A 211 14.99 21.12 -12.71
C VAL A 211 14.48 22.55 -12.61
N GLY A 212 15.29 23.38 -11.95
CA GLY A 212 15.11 24.82 -11.99
C GLY A 212 15.11 25.26 -13.44
N GLY A 213 14.01 25.86 -13.86
CA GLY A 213 13.80 26.33 -15.22
C GLY A 213 12.47 27.04 -15.29
N THR A 214 12.52 28.32 -14.92
CA THR A 214 11.48 29.35 -15.00
C THR A 214 10.36 29.01 -16.00
N ILE A 215 9.14 28.80 -15.52
CA ILE A 215 7.96 28.93 -16.39
C ILE A 215 7.80 30.43 -16.64
N ALA A 216 8.44 30.91 -17.70
CA ALA A 216 8.16 32.23 -18.23
C ALA A 216 6.77 32.18 -18.86
N THR A 217 5.80 32.78 -18.17
CA THR A 217 4.53 33.19 -18.75
C THR A 217 4.83 34.12 -19.92
N THR A 218 4.77 33.61 -21.14
CA THR A 218 4.74 34.45 -22.34
C THR A 218 3.36 34.31 -22.97
N THR A 219 2.53 35.29 -22.69
CA THR A 219 1.43 35.70 -23.55
C THR A 219 1.96 35.90 -24.97
N GLY A 220 1.32 35.24 -25.94
CA GLY A 220 1.28 35.58 -27.37
C GLY A 220 2.56 36.09 -28.01
N GLY A 221 3.28 35.20 -28.70
CA GLY A 221 4.34 35.59 -29.60
C GLY A 221 4.68 34.46 -30.56
N ALA A 222 4.44 34.68 -31.86
CA ALA A 222 4.79 33.75 -32.92
C ALA A 222 6.30 33.43 -32.89
N VAL A 223 6.65 32.14 -32.90
CA VAL A 223 8.04 31.71 -33.07
C VAL A 223 8.22 31.30 -34.53
N ALA A 224 8.84 32.18 -35.30
CA ALA A 224 9.38 31.88 -36.61
C ALA A 224 10.70 31.11 -36.46
N GLY A 225 10.89 30.03 -37.24
CA GLY A 225 12.21 29.47 -37.54
C GLY A 225 12.47 28.02 -37.09
N GLY A 226 12.21 27.07 -37.98
CA GLY A 226 13.27 26.20 -38.52
C GLY A 226 13.90 25.09 -37.67
N ALA A 227 13.33 24.65 -36.54
CA ALA A 227 13.76 23.38 -35.93
C ALA A 227 13.03 22.21 -36.61
N SER A 228 13.76 21.23 -37.14
CA SER A 228 13.14 20.04 -37.72
C SER A 228 12.49 19.21 -36.62
N TYR A 229 11.44 18.45 -36.95
CA TYR A 229 10.75 17.55 -36.02
C TYR A 229 11.70 16.62 -35.25
N PHE A 230 12.84 16.27 -35.85
CA PHE A 230 13.89 15.46 -35.23
C PHE A 230 14.63 16.18 -34.08
N ASP A 231 14.81 17.50 -34.16
CA ASP A 231 15.53 18.28 -33.14
C ASP A 231 14.74 18.38 -31.83
N GLN A 232 13.41 18.31 -31.91
CA GLN A 232 12.51 18.38 -30.75
C GLN A 232 12.43 17.04 -29.99
N ILE A 233 12.74 15.92 -30.64
CA ILE A 233 12.66 14.58 -30.04
C ILE A 233 14.03 14.01 -29.66
N GLN A 234 15.13 14.64 -30.07
CA GLN A 234 16.48 14.17 -29.74
C GLN A 234 16.75 13.96 -28.25
N PRO A 235 16.32 14.85 -27.33
CA PRO A 235 16.52 14.64 -25.90
C PRO A 235 15.86 13.34 -25.39
N PHE A 236 14.75 12.92 -26.02
CA PHE A 236 14.06 11.67 -25.67
C PHE A 236 14.75 10.44 -26.27
N LEU A 237 15.31 10.56 -27.48
CA LEU A 237 16.08 9.49 -28.13
C LEU A 237 17.41 9.23 -27.40
N GLU A 238 18.07 10.27 -26.90
CA GLU A 238 19.28 10.13 -26.09
C GLU A 238 19.00 9.42 -24.76
N VAL A 239 17.90 9.77 -24.09
CA VAL A 239 17.43 9.08 -22.88
C VAL A 239 17.08 7.62 -23.18
N PHE A 240 16.43 7.34 -24.32
CA PHE A 240 16.11 5.98 -24.75
C PHE A 240 17.38 5.14 -25.01
N SER A 241 18.39 5.73 -25.65
CA SER A 241 19.68 5.07 -25.93
C SER A 241 20.49 4.77 -24.67
N LYS A 242 20.34 5.59 -23.62
CA LYS A 242 21.15 5.52 -22.39
C LYS A 242 20.59 4.58 -21.32
N TYR A 243 19.28 4.31 -21.33
CA TYR A 243 18.60 3.57 -20.25
C TYR A 243 17.76 2.38 -20.75
N GLY A 244 18.17 1.76 -21.86
CA GLY A 244 17.41 0.78 -22.62
C GLY A 244 16.56 -0.25 -21.82
N THR A 245 15.32 -0.40 -22.31
CA THR A 245 14.42 -1.58 -22.28
C THR A 245 13.46 -1.89 -21.13
N THR A 246 13.26 -1.04 -20.10
CA THR A 246 12.15 -1.34 -19.13
C THR A 246 11.21 -0.19 -18.79
N ILE A 247 11.37 0.99 -19.40
CA ILE A 247 10.59 2.19 -19.00
C ILE A 247 9.82 2.83 -20.17
N ALA A 248 10.09 2.47 -21.43
CA ALA A 248 9.57 3.22 -22.56
C ALA A 248 8.25 2.72 -23.17
N THR A 249 7.78 1.50 -22.93
CA THR A 249 6.65 0.97 -23.71
C THR A 249 5.31 1.62 -23.39
N THR A 250 5.05 2.10 -22.17
CA THR A 250 3.74 2.67 -21.82
C THR A 250 3.63 4.17 -22.10
N LEU A 251 4.74 4.92 -22.04
CA LEU A 251 4.75 6.35 -22.34
C LEU A 251 4.78 6.63 -23.85
N THR A 252 5.44 5.78 -24.65
CA THR A 252 5.47 5.97 -26.11
C THR A 252 4.12 5.66 -26.74
N VAL A 253 3.34 4.70 -26.23
CA VAL A 253 2.00 4.40 -26.79
C VAL A 253 1.02 5.54 -26.55
N ALA A 254 1.01 6.16 -25.36
CA ALA A 254 0.11 7.29 -25.08
C ALA A 254 0.46 8.54 -25.89
N ALA A 255 1.75 8.86 -26.04
CA ALA A 255 2.20 10.00 -26.85
C ALA A 255 1.96 9.77 -28.35
N VAL A 256 2.24 8.56 -28.87
CA VAL A 256 2.01 8.23 -30.28
C VAL A 256 0.52 8.19 -30.61
N VAL A 257 -0.32 7.62 -29.75
CA VAL A 257 -1.79 7.61 -29.94
C VAL A 257 -2.36 9.03 -29.86
N GLY A 258 -1.87 9.87 -28.94
CA GLY A 258 -2.26 11.27 -28.85
C GLY A 258 -1.87 12.09 -30.08
N CYS A 259 -0.63 11.94 -30.56
CA CYS A 259 -0.14 12.66 -31.74
C CYS A 259 -0.80 12.19 -33.04
N VAL A 260 -1.05 10.89 -33.21
CA VAL A 260 -1.76 10.34 -34.38
C VAL A 260 -3.24 10.75 -34.36
N GLY A 261 -3.87 10.74 -33.19
CA GLY A 261 -5.25 11.23 -33.02
C GLY A 261 -5.38 12.71 -33.37
N TRP A 262 -4.43 13.54 -32.93
CA TRP A 262 -4.40 14.97 -33.25
C TRP A 262 -4.16 15.23 -34.74
N TRP A 263 -3.24 14.51 -35.37
CA TRP A 263 -2.98 14.62 -36.82
C TRP A 263 -4.19 14.22 -37.67
N LEU A 264 -4.91 13.16 -37.27
CA LEU A 264 -6.15 12.75 -37.94
C LEU A 264 -7.26 13.78 -37.76
N TYR A 265 -7.34 14.42 -36.58
CA TYR A 265 -8.29 15.49 -36.29
C TYR A 265 -8.05 16.74 -37.15
N GLU A 266 -6.80 17.18 -37.29
CA GLU A 266 -6.44 18.30 -38.18
C GLU A 266 -6.78 18.01 -39.65
N LYS A 267 -6.57 16.77 -40.11
CA LYS A 267 -6.96 16.33 -41.46
C LYS A 267 -8.47 16.26 -41.66
N TYR A 268 -9.22 15.94 -40.61
CA TYR A 268 -10.68 15.92 -40.61
C TYR A 268 -11.26 17.34 -40.70
N GLU A 269 -10.77 18.27 -39.87
CA GLU A 269 -11.16 19.69 -39.90
C GLU A 269 -10.84 20.33 -41.27
N ALA A 270 -9.66 20.06 -41.83
CA ALA A 270 -9.29 20.55 -43.16
C ALA A 270 -10.16 19.97 -44.30
N LYS A 271 -10.75 18.78 -44.13
CA LYS A 271 -11.72 18.21 -45.06
C LYS A 271 -13.10 18.85 -44.89
N GLN A 272 -13.55 19.08 -43.65
CA GLN A 272 -14.84 19.74 -43.39
C GLN A 272 -14.86 21.17 -43.94
N ALA A 273 -13.77 21.91 -43.77
CA ALA A 273 -13.63 23.26 -44.31
C ALA A 273 -13.69 23.34 -45.85
N ASN A 274 -13.38 22.25 -46.56
CA ASN A 274 -13.46 22.17 -48.02
C ASN A 274 -14.81 21.68 -48.56
N VAL A 275 -15.71 21.17 -47.70
CA VAL A 275 -17.06 20.72 -48.09
C VAL A 275 -18.11 21.82 -47.83
N SER A 276 -17.78 22.82 -47.00
CA SER A 276 -18.61 23.99 -46.69
C SER A 276 -18.29 25.24 -47.54
N ALA A 277 -17.52 25.09 -48.62
CA ALA A 277 -17.17 26.14 -49.60
C ALA A 277 -17.61 25.69 -51.00
#